data_AF-G5I957-F1
#
_entry.id   AF-G5I957-F1
#
_cell.length_a   1.000
_cell.length_b   1.000
_cell.length_c   1.000
_cell.angle_alpha   90.00
_cell.angle_beta   90.00
_cell.angle_gamma   90.00
#
_symmetry.space_group_name_H-M   'P 1'
#
loop_
_entity.id
_entity.type
_entity.pdbx_description
1 polymer ?
#
loop_
_entity_poly.entity_id
_entity_poly.type
_entity_poly.pdbx_seq_one_letter_code
_entity_poly.pdbx_strand_id
1 'polypeptide(L)'
;MWQRNNGQGEAEKLQNRFTSYLVTAVNRRRKDYMNQRNRKLRMECSMEDEAWDLEYDEQVYHNLPLPMQLENDSLIYALKQITDRERHVFLSHALEDKSFEELAAELGITYKGAAAIYYRTIQKIKQRMGEGRNGFYGTSEAGKSRK
;
A
#
# COMPACT_ATOMS: atom_id res chain seq x y z
N MET A 1 -23.28 6.50 -71.02
CA MET A 1 -23.37 5.19 -70.34
C MET A 1 -22.04 4.91 -69.66
N TRP A 2 -21.99 4.81 -68.33
CA TRP A 2 -20.77 4.41 -67.62
C TRP A 2 -20.60 2.90 -67.78
N GLN A 3 -19.60 2.47 -68.56
CA GLN A 3 -19.27 1.06 -68.67
C GLN A 3 -18.58 0.61 -67.39
N ARG A 4 -19.10 -0.44 -66.75
CA ARG A 4 -18.45 -1.07 -65.59
C ARG A 4 -17.23 -1.84 -66.09
N ASN A 5 -16.10 -1.66 -65.39
CA ASN A 5 -14.88 -2.45 -65.58
C ASN A 5 -15.24 -3.93 -65.42
N ASN A 6 -15.12 -4.70 -66.51
CA ASN A 6 -15.46 -6.12 -66.56
C ASN A 6 -14.22 -7.01 -66.40
N GLY A 7 -13.03 -6.40 -66.29
CA GLY A 7 -11.76 -7.05 -66.02
C GLY A 7 -11.18 -7.79 -67.22
N GLN A 8 -11.78 -7.66 -68.41
CA GLN A 8 -11.37 -8.41 -69.60
C GLN A 8 -10.33 -7.66 -70.42
N GLY A 9 -10.47 -6.33 -70.55
CA GLY A 9 -9.54 -5.46 -71.26
C GLY A 9 -8.20 -5.30 -70.55
N GLU A 10 -7.10 -5.12 -71.29
CA GLU A 10 -5.77 -4.96 -70.69
C GLU A 10 -5.66 -3.73 -69.77
N ALA A 11 -6.24 -2.60 -70.17
CA ALA A 11 -6.29 -1.39 -69.36
C ALA A 11 -7.05 -1.61 -68.04
N GLU A 12 -8.14 -2.38 -68.08
CA GLU A 12 -8.93 -2.74 -66.91
C GLU A 12 -8.20 -3.69 -65.97
N LYS A 13 -7.49 -4.69 -66.53
CA LYS A 13 -6.61 -5.59 -65.76
C LYS A 13 -5.48 -4.83 -65.09
N LEU A 14 -4.87 -3.87 -65.80
CA LEU A 14 -3.83 -3.01 -65.26
C LEU A 14 -4.36 -2.11 -64.13
N GLN A 15 -5.51 -1.48 -64.33
CA GLN A 15 -6.18 -0.69 -63.30
C GLN A 15 -6.49 -1.52 -62.05
N ASN A 16 -7.00 -2.75 -62.22
CA ASN A 16 -7.32 -3.64 -61.10
C ASN A 16 -6.06 -4.07 -60.34
N ARG A 17 -4.95 -4.34 -61.04
CA ARG A 17 -3.64 -4.63 -60.42
C ARG A 17 -3.07 -3.43 -59.66
N PHE A 18 -3.15 -2.24 -60.25
CA PHE A 18 -2.70 -1.03 -59.58
C PHE A 18 -3.53 -0.74 -58.33
N THR A 19 -4.85 -0.87 -58.44
CA THR A 19 -5.79 -0.65 -57.32
C THR A 19 -5.53 -1.64 -56.19
N SER A 20 -5.37 -2.94 -56.49
CA SER A 20 -5.10 -3.96 -55.46
C SER A 20 -3.75 -3.74 -54.78
N TYR A 21 -2.72 -3.34 -55.54
CA TYR A 21 -1.42 -2.98 -54.99
C TYR A 21 -1.53 -1.77 -54.05
N LEU A 22 -2.20 -0.70 -54.49
CA LEU A 22 -2.36 0.52 -53.71
C LEU A 22 -3.14 0.28 -52.41
N VAL A 23 -4.27 -0.44 -52.48
CA VAL A 23 -5.05 -0.84 -51.31
C VAL A 23 -4.20 -1.65 -50.33
N THR A 24 -3.40 -2.59 -50.85
CA THR A 24 -2.49 -3.39 -50.03
C THR A 24 -1.41 -2.53 -49.37
N ALA A 25 -0.79 -1.61 -50.11
CA ALA A 25 0.24 -0.72 -49.61
C ALA A 25 -0.29 0.21 -48.50
N VAL A 26 -1.48 0.78 -48.69
CA VAL A 26 -2.15 1.63 -47.69
C VAL A 26 -2.46 0.83 -46.42
N ASN A 27 -3.00 -0.39 -46.57
CA ASN A 27 -3.31 -1.25 -45.43
C ASN A 27 -2.06 -1.63 -44.63
N ARG A 28 -0.96 -1.95 -45.33
CA ARG A 28 0.35 -2.21 -44.69
C ARG A 28 0.84 -0.98 -43.95
N ARG A 29 0.86 0.19 -44.60
CA ARG A 29 1.31 1.44 -43.97
C ARG A 29 0.49 1.80 -42.73
N ARG A 30 -0.82 1.60 -42.78
CA ARG A 30 -1.72 1.81 -41.63
C ARG A 30 -1.36 0.86 -40.48
N LYS A 31 -1.14 -0.43 -40.77
CA LYS A 31 -0.73 -1.42 -39.76
C LYS A 31 0.62 -1.06 -39.13
N ASP A 32 1.59 -0.69 -39.94
CA ASP A 32 2.93 -0.31 -39.47
C ASP A 32 2.87 0.94 -38.58
N TYR A 33 2.08 1.93 -38.95
CA TYR A 33 1.86 3.12 -38.13
C TYR A 33 1.24 2.77 -36.77
N MET A 34 0.17 1.96 -36.75
CA MET A 34 -0.46 1.55 -35.50
C MET A 34 0.47 0.73 -34.62
N ASN A 35 1.27 -0.17 -35.21
CA ASN A 35 2.28 -0.93 -34.49
C ASN A 35 3.36 -0.02 -33.90
N GLN A 36 3.85 0.95 -34.66
CA GLN A 36 4.86 1.89 -34.18
C GLN A 36 4.32 2.78 -33.06
N ARG A 37 3.09 3.29 -33.20
CA ARG A 37 2.40 4.06 -32.16
C ARG A 37 2.19 3.23 -30.90
N ASN A 38 1.70 2.00 -31.03
CA ASN A 38 1.49 1.11 -29.89
C ASN A 38 2.80 0.70 -29.23
N ARG A 39 3.88 0.51 -30.00
CA ARG A 39 5.22 0.26 -29.44
C ARG A 39 5.70 1.45 -28.61
N LYS A 40 5.49 2.69 -29.10
CA LYS A 40 5.79 3.89 -28.33
C LYS A 40 4.97 3.95 -27.05
N LEU A 41 3.65 3.79 -27.13
CA LEU A 41 2.76 3.79 -25.96
C LEU A 41 3.09 2.69 -24.95
N ARG A 42 3.60 1.54 -25.38
CA ARG A 42 4.07 0.48 -24.47
C ARG A 42 5.39 0.80 -23.78
N MET A 43 6.19 1.71 -24.33
CA MET A 43 7.50 2.11 -23.79
C MET A 43 7.42 3.42 -23.02
N GLU A 44 6.52 4.31 -23.42
CA GLU A 44 6.18 5.55 -22.73
C GLU A 44 5.15 5.20 -21.66
N CYS A 45 5.62 4.77 -20.48
CA CYS A 45 4.76 4.80 -19.31
C CYS A 45 4.52 6.27 -18.95
N SER A 46 3.26 6.66 -18.77
CA SER A 46 2.94 7.99 -18.27
C SER A 46 3.40 8.04 -16.82
N MET A 47 4.51 8.74 -16.54
CA MET A 47 4.97 8.93 -15.16
C MET A 47 3.94 9.65 -14.29
N GLU A 48 2.99 10.38 -14.91
CA GLU A 48 1.84 10.94 -14.19
C GLU A 48 0.93 9.82 -13.69
N ASP A 49 0.58 8.84 -14.52
CA ASP A 49 -0.33 7.74 -14.12
C ASP A 49 0.28 6.90 -12.98
N GLU A 50 1.59 6.65 -13.03
CA GLU A 50 2.31 5.93 -11.96
C GLU A 50 2.35 6.73 -10.64
N ALA A 51 2.49 8.05 -10.71
CA ALA A 51 2.45 8.91 -9.53
C ALA A 51 1.05 8.96 -8.91
N TRP A 52 0.00 9.02 -9.74
CA TRP A 52 -1.40 8.92 -9.30
C TRP A 52 -1.70 7.58 -8.63
N ASP A 53 -1.23 6.47 -9.20
CA ASP A 53 -1.44 5.14 -8.63
C ASP A 53 -0.74 4.99 -7.27
N LEU A 54 0.49 5.52 -7.12
CA LEU A 54 1.20 5.49 -5.84
C LEU A 54 0.54 6.37 -4.77
N GLU A 55 0.10 7.58 -5.13
CA GLU A 55 -0.61 8.47 -4.21
C GLU A 55 -1.96 7.88 -3.79
N TYR A 56 -2.65 7.24 -4.73
CA TYR A 56 -3.89 6.52 -4.46
C TYR A 56 -3.67 5.35 -3.49
N ASP A 57 -2.64 4.53 -3.70
CA ASP A 57 -2.33 3.40 -2.82
C ASP A 57 -1.96 3.86 -1.40
N GLU A 58 -1.21 4.96 -1.25
CA GLU A 58 -0.87 5.52 0.06
C GLU A 58 -2.12 6.06 0.78
N GLN A 59 -3.00 6.78 0.07
CA GLN A 59 -4.28 7.23 0.62
C GLN A 59 -5.17 6.06 1.02
N VAL A 60 -5.27 5.01 0.19
CA VAL A 60 -6.05 3.80 0.50
C VAL A 60 -5.47 3.10 1.73
N TYR A 61 -4.15 2.98 1.83
CA TYR A 61 -3.47 2.38 2.96
C TYR A 61 -3.75 3.12 4.28
N HIS A 62 -3.68 4.45 4.27
CA HIS A 62 -4.00 5.28 5.43
C HIS A 62 -5.48 5.19 5.87
N ASN A 63 -6.38 4.82 4.95
CA ASN A 63 -7.80 4.61 5.25
C ASN A 63 -8.13 3.19 5.76
N LEU A 64 -7.18 2.25 5.74
CA LEU A 64 -7.39 0.92 6.29
C LEU A 64 -7.53 0.95 7.83
N PRO A 65 -8.23 -0.02 8.44
CA PRO A 65 -8.22 -0.18 9.88
C PRO A 65 -6.79 -0.36 10.43
N LEU A 66 -6.46 0.26 11.57
CA LEU A 66 -5.13 0.19 12.22
C LEU A 66 -4.50 -1.22 12.24
N PRO A 67 -5.21 -2.32 12.57
CA PRO A 67 -4.61 -3.65 12.56
C PRO A 67 -4.13 -4.14 11.19
N MET A 68 -4.64 -3.58 10.09
CA MET A 68 -4.23 -3.89 8.72
C MET A 68 -3.04 -3.03 8.26
N GLN A 69 -2.80 -1.89 8.93
CA GLN A 69 -1.64 -1.03 8.70
C GLN A 69 -0.40 -1.47 9.47
N LEU A 70 -0.57 -2.31 10.50
CA LEU A 70 0.57 -2.78 11.29
C LEU A 70 1.15 -4.06 10.67
N GLU A 71 2.46 -4.09 10.45
CA GLU A 71 3.16 -5.29 9.96
C GLU A 71 3.50 -6.29 11.07
N ASN A 72 3.49 -5.84 12.33
CA ASN A 72 3.89 -6.66 13.46
C ASN A 72 2.71 -7.43 14.07
N ASP A 73 2.57 -8.70 13.68
CA ASP A 73 1.53 -9.61 14.17
C ASP A 73 1.51 -9.75 15.71
N SER A 74 2.68 -9.75 16.35
CA SER A 74 2.79 -9.88 17.81
C SER A 74 2.27 -8.64 18.53
N LEU A 75 2.49 -7.46 17.96
CA LEU A 75 1.93 -6.21 18.44
C LEU A 75 0.41 -6.16 18.23
N ILE A 76 -0.07 -6.54 17.04
CA ILE A 76 -1.52 -6.64 16.75
C ILE A 76 -2.19 -7.55 17.77
N TYR A 77 -1.60 -8.72 18.02
CA TYR A 77 -2.10 -9.66 19.01
C TYR A 77 -2.10 -9.04 20.41
N ALA A 78 -1.00 -8.41 20.84
CA ALA A 78 -0.89 -7.78 22.16
C ALA A 78 -1.93 -6.66 22.37
N LEU A 79 -2.17 -5.85 21.34
CA LEU A 79 -3.19 -4.77 21.33
C LEU A 79 -4.61 -5.32 21.41
N LYS A 80 -4.91 -6.43 20.73
CA LYS A 80 -6.23 -7.10 20.81
C LYS A 80 -6.55 -7.62 22.22
N GLN A 81 -5.52 -7.93 23.02
CA GLN A 81 -5.68 -8.53 24.35
C GLN A 81 -5.76 -7.50 25.50
N ILE A 82 -5.45 -6.21 25.27
CA ILE A 82 -5.66 -5.15 26.28
C ILE A 82 -7.09 -4.62 26.18
N THR A 83 -7.57 -4.02 27.27
CA THR A 83 -8.91 -3.41 27.32
C THR A 83 -9.01 -2.21 26.38
N ASP A 84 -10.22 -1.89 25.91
CA ASP A 84 -10.44 -0.75 25.01
C ASP A 84 -9.98 0.57 25.63
N ARG A 85 -10.17 0.73 26.94
CA ARG A 85 -9.68 1.90 27.68
C ARG A 85 -8.16 2.01 27.68
N GLU A 86 -7.46 0.89 27.94
CA GLU A 86 -6.00 0.84 27.89
C GLU A 86 -5.47 1.11 26.49
N ARG A 87 -6.13 0.52 25.48
CA ARG A 87 -5.80 0.67 24.07
C ARG A 87 -5.98 2.11 23.62
N HIS A 88 -7.08 2.74 23.99
CA HIS A 88 -7.34 4.15 23.70
C HIS A 88 -6.25 5.04 24.31
N VAL A 89 -5.97 4.92 25.61
CA VAL A 89 -4.90 5.71 26.26
C VAL A 89 -3.54 5.51 25.58
N PHE A 90 -3.19 4.27 25.25
CA PHE A 90 -1.93 3.96 24.60
C PHE A 90 -1.82 4.56 23.20
N LEU A 91 -2.81 4.33 22.33
CA LEU A 91 -2.79 4.79 20.95
C LEU A 91 -2.90 6.31 20.86
N SER A 92 -3.80 6.92 21.62
CA SER A 92 -3.95 8.38 21.69
C SER A 92 -2.64 9.08 22.08
N HIS A 93 -1.91 8.56 23.07
CA HIS A 93 -0.64 9.16 23.47
C HIS A 93 0.50 8.84 22.49
N ALA A 94 0.53 7.63 21.92
CA ALA A 94 1.65 7.17 21.09
C ALA A 94 1.55 7.58 19.61
N LEU A 95 0.34 7.83 19.09
CA LEU A 95 0.10 8.15 17.68
C LEU A 95 -0.38 9.60 17.48
N GLU A 96 -1.13 10.15 18.43
CA GLU A 96 -1.72 11.51 18.31
C GLU A 96 -1.02 12.53 19.23
N ASP A 97 0.02 12.12 19.97
CA ASP A 97 0.74 12.94 20.95
C ASP A 97 -0.15 13.62 22.01
N LYS A 98 -1.35 13.07 22.29
CA LYS A 98 -2.24 13.61 23.32
C LYS A 98 -1.56 13.59 24.69
N SER A 99 -1.59 14.71 25.40
CA SER A 99 -1.04 14.82 26.75
C SER A 99 -1.82 13.97 27.76
N PHE A 100 -1.18 13.60 28.88
CA PHE A 100 -1.90 12.93 29.97
C PHE A 100 -2.95 13.83 30.62
N GLU A 101 -2.87 15.16 30.45
CA GLU A 101 -3.86 16.13 30.93
C GLU A 101 -5.14 16.05 30.10
N GLU A 102 -5.00 16.03 28.77
CA GLU A 102 -6.12 15.84 27.84
C GLU A 102 -6.79 14.48 28.04
N LEU A 103 -5.99 13.41 28.15
CA LEU A 103 -6.50 12.06 28.41
C LEU A 103 -7.20 11.94 29.77
N ALA A 104 -6.68 12.65 30.78
CA ALA A 104 -7.30 12.70 32.10
C ALA A 104 -8.66 13.40 32.06
N ALA A 105 -8.74 14.53 31.36
CA ALA A 105 -9.98 15.26 31.15
C ALA A 105 -11.01 14.44 30.36
N GLU A 106 -10.59 13.80 29.25
CA GLU A 106 -11.43 12.95 28.40
C GLU A 106 -12.02 11.76 29.17
N LEU A 107 -11.21 11.11 30.01
CA LEU A 107 -11.60 9.91 30.76
C LEU A 107 -12.18 10.20 32.15
N GLY A 108 -12.28 11.47 32.56
CA GLY A 108 -12.75 11.87 33.89
C GLY A 108 -11.88 11.33 35.04
N ILE A 109 -10.56 11.24 34.82
CA ILE A 109 -9.58 10.77 35.82
C ILE A 109 -8.54 11.82 36.14
N THR A 110 -7.66 11.52 37.10
CA THR A 110 -6.51 12.38 37.39
C THR A 110 -5.39 12.16 36.37
N TYR A 111 -4.54 13.18 36.17
CA TYR A 111 -3.30 13.08 35.40
C TYR A 111 -2.48 11.82 35.77
N LYS A 112 -2.28 11.60 37.07
CA LYS A 112 -1.55 10.43 37.58
C LYS A 112 -2.25 9.12 37.21
N GLY A 113 -3.58 9.11 37.18
CA GLY A 113 -4.37 7.98 36.71
C GLY A 113 -4.15 7.68 35.23
N ALA A 114 -4.19 8.70 34.37
CA ALA A 114 -3.94 8.56 32.94
C ALA A 114 -2.52 8.03 32.66
N ALA A 115 -1.50 8.66 33.27
CA ALA A 115 -0.12 8.22 33.15
C ALA A 115 0.09 6.78 33.67
N ALA A 116 -0.52 6.43 34.81
CA ALA A 116 -0.42 5.07 35.35
C ALA A 116 -1.07 4.03 34.43
N ILE A 117 -2.21 4.33 33.80
CA ILE A 117 -2.81 3.47 32.79
C ILE A 117 -1.83 3.29 31.63
N TYR A 118 -1.31 4.38 31.07
CA TYR A 118 -0.38 4.34 29.93
C TYR A 118 0.83 3.42 30.17
N TYR A 119 1.57 3.64 31.26
CA TYR A 119 2.78 2.86 31.54
C TYR A 119 2.48 1.39 31.88
N ARG A 120 1.36 1.10 32.56
CA ARG A 120 0.93 -0.29 32.78
C ARG A 120 0.53 -0.98 31.48
N THR A 121 -0.11 -0.26 30.56
CA THR A 121 -0.45 -0.78 29.23
C THR A 121 0.81 -1.13 28.44
N ILE A 122 1.84 -0.28 28.47
CA ILE A 122 3.14 -0.60 27.86
C ILE A 122 3.72 -1.90 28.42
N GLN A 123 3.71 -2.06 29.74
CA GLN A 123 4.22 -3.29 30.38
C GLN A 123 3.44 -4.53 29.93
N LYS A 124 2.10 -4.44 29.83
CA LYS A 124 1.25 -5.52 29.33
C LYS A 124 1.55 -5.87 27.88
N ILE A 125 1.74 -4.88 27.01
CA ILE A 125 2.10 -5.08 25.60
C ILE A 125 3.45 -5.80 25.52
N LYS A 126 4.50 -5.27 26.18
CA LYS A 126 5.84 -5.89 26.22
C LYS A 126 5.83 -7.32 26.73
N GLN A 127 5.07 -7.60 27.78
CA GLN A 127 4.95 -8.95 28.32
C GLN A 127 4.35 -9.92 27.31
N ARG A 128 3.35 -9.47 26.53
CA ARG A 128 2.68 -10.28 25.51
C ARG A 128 3.49 -10.46 24.24
N MET A 129 4.33 -9.50 23.89
CA MET A 129 5.30 -9.62 22.78
C MET A 129 6.51 -10.51 23.15
N GLY A 130 6.59 -11.01 24.39
CA GLY A 130 7.66 -11.90 24.85
C GLY A 130 8.91 -11.19 25.37
N GLU A 131 8.94 -9.85 25.35
CA GLU A 131 10.08 -9.04 25.81
C GLU A 131 10.20 -9.00 27.35
N GLY A 132 9.15 -9.38 28.07
CA GLY A 132 9.06 -9.25 29.53
C GLY A 132 9.80 -10.31 30.37
N ARG A 133 10.46 -11.32 29.77
CA ARG A 133 11.09 -12.43 30.52
C ARG A 133 12.60 -12.32 30.76
N ASN A 134 13.31 -11.39 30.12
CA ASN A 134 14.79 -11.31 30.18
C ASN A 134 15.36 -10.06 30.88
N GLY A 135 14.60 -9.39 31.75
CA GLY A 135 14.99 -8.07 32.27
C GLY A 135 15.28 -7.94 33.76
N PHE A 136 15.07 -8.97 34.61
CA PHE A 136 15.17 -8.81 36.06
C PHE A 136 15.61 -10.11 36.78
N TYR A 137 16.88 -10.49 36.60
CA TYR A 137 17.62 -11.25 37.62
C TYR A 137 18.95 -10.54 37.88
N GLY A 138 18.89 -9.52 38.74
CA GLY A 138 20.06 -9.13 39.51
C GLY A 138 20.41 -10.28 40.45
N THR A 139 21.54 -10.90 40.19
CA THR A 139 22.15 -11.98 40.99
C THR A 139 22.08 -11.66 42.48
N SER A 140 21.20 -12.35 43.18
CA SER A 140 21.23 -12.50 44.63
C SER A 140 21.35 -13.99 44.91
N GLU A 141 22.24 -14.35 45.84
CA GLU A 141 22.57 -15.71 46.30
C GLU A 141 23.59 -16.47 45.42
N ALA A 142 24.63 -17.15 45.92
CA ALA A 142 25.14 -17.34 47.26
C ALA A 142 26.61 -17.78 47.15
N GLY A 143 27.49 -17.18 47.94
CA GLY A 143 28.90 -17.55 48.05
C GLY A 143 29.30 -17.78 49.51
N LYS A 144 28.45 -18.47 50.27
CA LYS A 144 28.81 -18.99 51.59
C LYS A 144 29.50 -20.33 51.36
N SER A 145 30.83 -20.37 51.31
CA SER A 145 31.56 -21.61 51.52
C SER A 145 32.87 -21.36 52.26
N ARG A 146 33.06 -22.21 53.26
CA ARG A 146 34.12 -22.22 54.26
C ARG A 146 35.50 -22.46 53.62
N LYS A 147 36.52 -21.75 54.10
CA LYS A 147 37.70 -22.31 54.78
C LYS A 147 38.42 -21.21 55.53
#